data_AF-A0A7X5QQV5-F1
#
_entry.id   AF-A0A7X5QQV5-F1
#
_cell.length_a   1.000
_cell.length_b   1.000
_cell.length_c   1.000
_cell.angle_alpha   90.00
_cell.angle_beta   90.00
_cell.angle_gamma   90.00
#
_symmetry.space_group_name_H-M   'P 1'
#
loop_
_entity.id
_entity.type
_entity.pdbx_description
1 polymer ?
#
loop_
_entity_poly.entity_id
_entity_poly.type
_entity_poly.pdbx_seq_one_letter_code
_entity_poly.pdbx_strand_id
1 'polypeptide(L)'
;MTWIDPWGLYKGEGQRGLGKYHVFHEHTLNPPEYQLSDGQHFKRGNQSVHERMQRDPAFRREMQMKYPEVVEHVQPNSRGNFSPRAPDGMTWHHENQPGKLSLVDRYDHKSYHKIYHPDGSGGRDKWGGGNGCR
;
A
#
# COMPACT_ATOMS: atom_id res chain seq x y z
N MET A 1 -34.53 -10.34 8.90
CA MET A 1 -34.14 -9.74 7.60
C MET A 1 -32.63 -9.78 7.48
N THR A 2 -32.09 -10.72 6.71
CA THR A 2 -30.66 -10.82 6.39
C THR A 2 -30.43 -10.00 5.12
N TRP A 3 -29.68 -8.91 5.24
CA TRP A 3 -29.26 -8.10 4.10
C TRP A 3 -28.18 -8.87 3.35
N ILE A 4 -28.38 -9.10 2.05
CA ILE A 4 -27.42 -9.80 1.18
C ILE A 4 -26.69 -8.73 0.38
N ASP A 5 -25.38 -8.63 0.54
CA ASP A 5 -24.52 -7.74 -0.25
C ASP A 5 -24.09 -8.44 -1.54
N PRO A 6 -24.67 -8.09 -2.71
CA PRO A 6 -24.43 -8.79 -3.97
C PRO A 6 -23.00 -8.60 -4.51
N TRP A 7 -22.26 -7.60 -3.99
CA TRP A 7 -20.95 -7.21 -4.50
C TRP A 7 -19.79 -7.67 -3.61
N GLY A 8 -20.08 -8.23 -2.43
CA GLY A 8 -19.06 -8.69 -1.48
C GLY A 8 -18.16 -7.58 -0.92
N LEU A 9 -18.65 -6.33 -0.94
CA LEU A 9 -18.01 -5.15 -0.34
C LEU A 9 -18.12 -5.13 1.20
N TYR A 10 -19.07 -5.89 1.75
CA TYR A 10 -19.42 -6.00 3.16
C TYR A 10 -18.79 -7.26 3.78
N LYS A 11 -17.47 -7.33 3.85
CA LYS A 11 -16.78 -8.29 4.74
C LYS A 11 -16.30 -7.52 5.96
N GLY A 12 -16.77 -7.85 7.17
CA GLY A 12 -16.24 -7.31 8.43
C GLY A 12 -16.62 -5.86 8.81
N GLU A 13 -17.49 -5.17 8.06
CA GLU A 13 -18.15 -3.94 8.51
C GLU A 13 -18.98 -4.26 9.77
N GLY A 14 -18.41 -3.96 10.95
CA GLY A 14 -18.96 -4.31 12.27
C GLY A 14 -17.98 -5.00 13.23
N GLN A 15 -16.88 -5.59 12.72
CA GLN A 15 -15.84 -6.23 13.55
C GLN A 15 -14.51 -5.47 13.56
N ARG A 16 -14.19 -4.74 12.48
CA ARG A 16 -13.02 -3.87 12.37
C ARG A 16 -13.47 -2.42 12.21
N GLY A 17 -12.82 -1.51 12.94
CA GLY A 17 -13.08 -0.07 12.81
C GLY A 17 -12.61 0.46 11.46
N LEU A 18 -13.28 1.51 10.96
CA LEU A 18 -12.83 2.24 9.77
C LEU A 18 -11.40 2.75 9.96
N GLY A 19 -10.58 2.65 8.91
CA GLY A 19 -9.15 3.01 8.97
C GLY A 19 -8.28 2.05 9.80
N LYS A 20 -8.81 0.93 10.30
CA LYS A 20 -8.03 -0.05 11.09
C LYS A 20 -7.69 -1.29 10.27
N TYR A 21 -6.45 -1.32 9.81
CA TYR A 21 -5.87 -2.43 9.06
C TYR A 21 -4.40 -2.60 9.36
N HIS A 22 -3.85 -3.75 8.97
CA HIS A 22 -2.44 -4.03 9.20
C HIS A 22 -1.59 -3.35 8.13
N VAL A 23 -0.63 -2.55 8.59
CA VAL A 23 0.36 -1.89 7.75
C VAL A 23 1.72 -2.50 8.05
N PHE A 24 2.37 -3.05 7.02
CA PHE A 24 3.69 -3.65 7.16
C PHE A 24 4.79 -2.59 7.17
N HIS A 25 4.62 -1.55 6.36
CA HIS A 25 5.56 -0.44 6.26
C HIS A 25 4.86 0.82 5.76
N GLU A 26 5.34 1.98 6.22
CA GLU A 26 4.85 3.28 5.80
C GLU A 26 6.00 4.07 5.18
N HIS A 27 5.69 4.84 4.14
CA HIS A 27 6.60 5.79 3.53
C HIS A 27 5.90 7.14 3.36
N THR A 28 6.60 8.22 3.70
CA THR A 28 6.09 9.59 3.53
C THR A 28 6.81 10.25 2.37
N LEU A 29 6.04 10.61 1.34
CA LEU A 29 6.49 11.41 0.21
C LEU A 29 6.72 12.86 0.64
N ASN A 30 7.64 13.54 -0.02
CA ASN A 30 7.77 14.99 0.09
C ASN A 30 6.66 15.69 -0.70
N PRO A 31 6.23 16.91 -0.34
CA PRO A 31 5.15 17.62 -1.03
C PRO A 31 5.29 17.73 -2.55
N PRO A 32 6.48 18.01 -3.13
CA PRO A 32 6.64 18.06 -4.59
C PRO A 32 6.41 16.70 -5.28
N GLU A 33 6.49 15.61 -4.53
CA GLU A 33 6.39 14.25 -5.05
C GLU A 33 4.94 13.79 -5.17
N TYR A 34 3.98 14.50 -4.57
CA TYR A 34 2.57 14.09 -4.55
C TYR A 34 1.94 13.97 -5.95
N GLN A 35 2.45 14.76 -6.91
CA GLN A 35 1.96 14.76 -8.29
C GLN A 35 2.65 13.72 -9.19
N LEU A 36 3.58 12.94 -8.66
CA LEU A 36 4.24 11.92 -9.46
C LEU A 36 3.29 10.75 -9.78
N SER A 37 3.69 9.92 -10.73
CA SER A 37 2.94 8.71 -11.06
C SER A 37 3.01 7.69 -9.92
N ASP A 38 2.02 6.79 -9.86
CA ASP A 38 2.03 5.71 -8.87
C ASP A 38 3.30 4.85 -8.95
N GLY A 39 3.81 4.61 -10.17
CA GLY A 39 5.07 3.92 -10.34
C GLY A 39 6.25 4.62 -9.65
N GLN A 40 6.27 5.96 -9.63
CA GLN A 40 7.31 6.73 -8.94
C GLN A 40 7.11 6.74 -7.42
N HIS A 41 5.86 6.74 -6.94
CA HIS A 41 5.56 6.55 -5.52
C HIS A 41 6.01 5.16 -5.06
N PHE A 42 5.70 4.13 -5.83
CA PHE A 42 6.01 2.74 -5.48
C PHE A 42 7.52 2.47 -5.52
N LYS A 43 8.27 3.14 -6.39
CA LYS A 43 9.74 3.12 -6.35
C LYS A 43 10.28 3.58 -5.00
N ARG A 44 9.79 4.73 -4.50
CA ARG A 44 10.19 5.29 -3.20
C ARG A 44 9.78 4.39 -2.04
N GLY A 45 8.56 3.87 -2.10
CA GLY A 45 8.07 2.87 -1.16
C GLY A 45 8.98 1.63 -1.13
N ASN A 46 9.26 1.02 -2.28
CA ASN A 46 10.11 -0.17 -2.38
C ASN A 46 11.54 0.11 -1.89
N GLN A 47 12.10 1.28 -2.21
CA GLN A 47 13.38 1.72 -1.68
C GLN A 47 13.36 1.76 -0.14
N SER A 48 12.35 2.37 0.47
CA SER A 48 12.24 2.46 1.93
C SER A 48 12.09 1.09 2.61
N VAL A 49 11.37 0.15 2.00
CA VAL A 49 11.26 -1.24 2.47
C VAL A 49 12.63 -1.92 2.42
N HIS A 50 13.35 -1.79 1.31
CA HIS A 50 14.69 -2.35 1.14
C HIS A 50 15.66 -1.82 2.20
N GLU A 51 15.71 -0.50 2.38
CA GLU A 51 16.54 0.16 3.40
C GLU A 51 16.17 -0.27 4.82
N ARG A 52 14.88 -0.52 5.11
CA ARG A 52 14.46 -1.06 6.40
C ARG A 52 14.92 -2.50 6.57
N MET A 53 14.78 -3.36 5.56
CA MET A 53 15.23 -4.76 5.62
C MET A 53 16.73 -4.91 5.89
N GLN A 54 17.54 -3.92 5.49
CA GLN A 54 18.97 -3.89 5.81
C GLN A 54 19.25 -3.58 7.29
N ARG A 55 18.38 -2.79 7.93
CA ARG A 55 18.56 -2.29 9.31
C ARG A 55 17.77 -3.08 10.36
N ASP A 56 16.74 -3.81 9.93
CA ASP A 56 15.79 -4.52 10.77
C ASP A 56 15.65 -5.99 10.29
N PRO A 57 16.52 -6.90 10.77
CA PRO A 57 16.46 -8.32 10.40
C PRO A 57 15.15 -9.01 10.79
N ALA A 58 14.50 -8.54 11.86
CA ALA A 58 13.22 -9.10 12.31
C ALA A 58 12.11 -8.77 11.31
N PHE A 59 12.04 -7.51 10.85
CA PHE A 59 11.15 -7.11 9.77
C PHE A 59 11.45 -7.86 8.48
N ARG A 60 12.73 -7.98 8.08
CA ARG A 60 13.10 -8.77 6.90
C ARG A 60 12.59 -10.21 6.99
N ARG A 61 12.77 -10.86 8.14
CA ARG A 61 12.31 -12.24 8.38
C ARG A 61 10.79 -12.34 8.32
N GLU A 62 10.08 -11.41 8.96
CA GLU A 62 8.60 -11.37 8.91
C GLU A 62 8.11 -11.26 7.46
N MET A 63 8.65 -10.30 6.71
CA MET A 63 8.27 -10.04 5.33
C MET A 63 8.57 -11.26 4.44
N GLN A 64 9.73 -11.90 4.61
CA GLN A 64 10.09 -13.11 3.87
C GLN A 64 9.20 -14.32 4.22
N MET A 65 8.78 -14.47 5.48
CA MET A 65 7.90 -15.58 5.88
C MET A 65 6.47 -15.39 5.35
N LYS A 66 5.96 -14.16 5.36
CA LYS A 66 4.59 -13.85 4.91
C LYS A 66 4.48 -13.68 3.39
N TYR A 67 5.50 -13.07 2.77
CA TYR A 67 5.56 -12.75 1.35
C TYR A 67 6.96 -13.10 0.80
N PRO A 68 7.24 -14.37 0.43
CA PRO A 68 8.60 -14.84 0.11
C PRO A 68 9.35 -14.03 -0.95
N GLU A 69 8.63 -13.49 -1.95
CA GLU A 69 9.22 -12.76 -3.09
C GLU A 69 9.52 -11.30 -2.77
N VAL A 70 9.04 -10.77 -1.63
CA VAL A 70 9.16 -9.33 -1.32
C VAL A 70 10.61 -8.88 -1.17
N VAL A 71 11.47 -9.74 -0.61
CA VAL A 71 12.88 -9.41 -0.36
C VAL A 71 13.64 -9.23 -1.67
N GLU A 72 13.33 -10.03 -2.69
CA GLU A 72 13.93 -9.88 -4.02
C GLU A 72 13.32 -8.68 -4.75
N HIS A 73 12.00 -8.56 -4.75
CA HIS A 73 11.28 -7.52 -5.50
C HIS A 73 11.69 -6.09 -5.12
N VAL A 74 11.95 -5.84 -3.84
CA VAL A 74 12.32 -4.50 -3.35
C VAL A 74 13.79 -4.17 -3.54
N GLN A 75 14.63 -5.10 -3.99
CA GLN A 75 16.03 -4.79 -4.27
C GLN A 75 16.16 -3.89 -5.51
N PRO A 76 17.17 -2.99 -5.52
CA PRO A 76 17.49 -2.28 -6.74
C PRO A 76 18.06 -3.25 -7.78
N ASN A 77 17.80 -2.98 -9.05
CA ASN A 77 18.48 -3.68 -10.13
C ASN A 77 19.96 -3.27 -10.23
N SER A 78 20.70 -3.88 -11.16
CA SER A 78 22.13 -3.59 -11.38
C SER A 78 22.47 -2.12 -11.70
N ARG A 79 21.46 -1.29 -12.04
CA ARG A 79 21.59 0.15 -12.28
C ARG A 79 21.12 1.00 -11.10
N GLY A 80 20.86 0.40 -9.93
CA GLY A 80 20.37 1.11 -8.75
C GLY A 80 18.87 1.47 -8.80
N ASN A 81 18.11 0.99 -9.78
CA ASN A 81 16.70 1.35 -9.92
C ASN A 81 15.77 0.38 -9.19
N PHE A 82 14.79 0.92 -8.46
CA PHE A 82 13.74 0.15 -7.81
C PHE A 82 12.56 -0.15 -8.75
N SER A 83 11.84 -1.23 -8.46
CA SER A 83 10.62 -1.61 -9.19
C SER A 83 9.52 -0.53 -9.06
N PRO A 84 8.83 -0.16 -10.15
CA PRO A 84 7.66 0.73 -10.10
C PRO A 84 6.37 -0.01 -9.71
N ARG A 85 6.43 -1.28 -9.32
CA ARG A 85 5.27 -2.09 -8.94
C ARG A 85 5.31 -2.39 -7.45
N ALA A 86 4.16 -2.59 -6.83
CA ALA A 86 4.11 -3.21 -5.51
C ALA A 86 4.60 -4.67 -5.59
N PRO A 87 5.16 -5.23 -4.50
CA PRO A 87 5.49 -6.65 -4.41
C PRO A 87 4.27 -7.55 -4.61
N ASP A 88 4.49 -8.77 -5.07
CA ASP A 88 3.43 -9.75 -5.27
C ASP A 88 2.73 -10.10 -3.94
N GLY A 89 1.41 -10.26 -3.99
CA GLY A 89 0.55 -10.41 -2.80
C GLY A 89 0.34 -9.12 -2.00
N MET A 90 1.04 -8.02 -2.32
CA MET A 90 0.94 -6.74 -1.61
C MET A 90 0.45 -5.61 -2.52
N THR A 91 0.11 -4.49 -1.90
CA THR A 91 -0.19 -3.24 -2.60
C THR A 91 0.27 -2.04 -1.80
N TRP A 92 0.63 -0.98 -2.51
CA TRP A 92 0.85 0.34 -1.92
C TRP A 92 -0.49 1.06 -1.88
N HIS A 93 -0.99 1.30 -0.67
CA HIS A 93 -2.19 2.08 -0.42
C HIS A 93 -1.81 3.55 -0.22
N HIS A 94 -2.36 4.43 -1.05
CA HIS A 94 -2.34 5.87 -0.80
C HIS A 94 -3.37 6.20 0.28
N GLU A 95 -2.86 6.59 1.44
CA GLU A 95 -3.65 6.94 2.62
C GLU A 95 -4.45 8.22 2.43
N ASN A 96 -5.46 8.41 3.28
CA ASN A 96 -6.23 9.66 3.31
C ASN A 96 -5.38 10.87 3.73
N GLN A 97 -4.30 10.64 4.48
CA GLN A 97 -3.31 11.66 4.80
C GLN A 97 -2.41 11.94 3.57
N PRO A 98 -2.27 13.21 3.14
CA PRO A 98 -1.38 13.59 2.06
C PRO A 98 0.04 13.04 2.17
N GLY A 99 0.51 12.42 1.08
CA GLY A 99 1.87 11.92 0.93
C GLY A 99 2.16 10.59 1.61
N LYS A 100 1.24 10.01 2.37
CA LYS A 100 1.49 8.79 3.15
C LYS A 100 1.13 7.53 2.34
N LEU A 101 2.14 6.70 2.06
CA LEU A 101 1.97 5.39 1.45
C LEU A 101 2.08 4.31 2.51
N SER A 102 1.15 3.34 2.47
CA SER A 102 1.14 2.18 3.36
C SER A 102 1.24 0.90 2.55
N LEU A 103 2.23 0.06 2.84
CA LEU A 103 2.35 -1.27 2.27
C LEU A 103 1.45 -2.23 3.04
N VAL A 104 0.45 -2.78 2.35
CA VAL A 104 -0.61 -3.60 2.94
C VAL A 104 -0.84 -4.87 2.12
N ASP A 105 -1.55 -5.84 2.71
CA ASP A 105 -1.95 -7.05 2.00
C ASP A 105 -2.94 -6.72 0.87
N ARG A 106 -2.69 -7.23 -0.34
CA ARG A 106 -3.53 -6.93 -1.51
C ARG A 106 -4.94 -7.52 -1.38
N TYR A 107 -5.07 -8.72 -0.83
CA TYR A 107 -6.35 -9.40 -0.73
C TYR A 107 -7.20 -8.80 0.40
N ASP A 108 -6.59 -8.39 1.52
CA ASP A 108 -7.26 -7.63 2.58
C ASP A 108 -7.70 -6.26 2.04
N HIS A 109 -6.80 -5.53 1.38
CA HIS A 109 -7.11 -4.24 0.75
C HIS A 109 -8.30 -4.31 -0.22
N LYS A 110 -8.33 -5.33 -1.08
CA LYS A 110 -9.40 -5.58 -2.04
C LYS A 110 -10.71 -5.98 -1.36
N SER A 111 -10.65 -6.85 -0.36
CA SER A 111 -11.85 -7.44 0.28
C SER A 111 -12.52 -6.49 1.26
N TYR A 112 -11.75 -5.61 1.89
CA TYR A 112 -12.21 -4.69 2.94
C TYR A 112 -12.16 -3.23 2.47
N HIS A 113 -12.53 -2.97 1.21
CA HIS A 113 -12.33 -1.67 0.55
C HIS A 113 -12.78 -0.46 1.39
N LYS A 114 -13.95 -0.51 2.03
CA LYS A 114 -14.46 0.59 2.87
C LYS A 114 -13.67 0.81 4.17
N ILE A 115 -12.96 -0.19 4.66
CA ILE A 115 -12.08 -0.02 5.82
C ILE A 115 -10.87 0.84 5.43
N TYR A 116 -10.33 0.63 4.23
CA TYR A 116 -9.21 1.40 3.69
C TYR A 116 -9.63 2.76 3.13
N HIS A 117 -10.79 2.82 2.47
CA HIS A 117 -11.33 4.02 1.83
C HIS A 117 -12.71 4.37 2.42
N PRO A 118 -12.77 4.89 3.67
CA PRO A 118 -14.03 5.13 4.38
C PRO A 118 -14.93 6.18 3.73
N ASP A 119 -14.37 7.13 2.98
CA ASP A 119 -15.13 8.12 2.21
C ASP A 119 -15.32 7.73 0.74
N GLY A 120 -15.00 6.49 0.38
CA GLY A 120 -15.16 5.95 -0.96
C GLY A 120 -14.15 6.46 -2.00
N SER A 121 -13.22 7.33 -1.62
CA SER A 121 -12.20 7.89 -2.52
C SER A 121 -10.78 7.46 -2.11
N GLY A 122 -9.90 7.30 -3.10
CA GLY A 122 -8.51 6.95 -2.87
C GLY A 122 -7.69 8.15 -2.40
N GLY A 123 -6.70 7.93 -1.53
CA GLY A 123 -5.81 8.99 -1.03
C GLY A 123 -5.18 9.82 -2.14
N ARG A 124 -4.78 9.20 -3.25
CA ARG A 124 -4.16 9.87 -4.39
C ARG A 124 -4.94 11.09 -4.90
N ASP A 125 -6.26 10.96 -4.99
CA ASP A 125 -7.12 12.04 -5.51
C ASP A 125 -7.12 13.25 -4.55
N LYS A 126 -6.94 12.99 -3.25
CA LYS A 126 -6.89 14.02 -2.19
C LYS A 126 -5.56 14.75 -2.12
N TRP A 127 -4.48 14.13 -2.61
CA TRP A 127 -3.13 14.69 -2.52
C TRP A 127 -2.84 15.73 -3.62
N GLY A 128 -3.76 15.90 -4.57
CA GLY A 128 -3.57 16.76 -5.75
C GLY A 128 -2.79 16.11 -6.89
N GLY A 129 -2.56 14.79 -6.83
CA GLY A 129 -1.85 14.00 -7.87
C GLY A 129 -2.79 13.22 -8.80
N GLY A 130 -4.11 13.35 -8.65
CA GLY A 130 -5.09 12.71 -9.54
C GLY A 130 -5.01 13.31 -10.94
N ASN A 131 -4.18 12.74 -11.81
CA ASN A 131 -4.37 12.95 -13.26
C ASN A 131 -5.70 12.27 -13.59
N GLY A 132 -6.72 13.09 -13.88
CA GLY A 132 -8.01 12.62 -14.34
C GLY A 132 -7.82 11.77 -15.59
N CYS A 133 -7.96 10.45 -15.41
CA CYS A 133 -8.39 9.42 -16.35
C CYS A 133 -7.95 8.07 -15.76
N ARG A 134 -8.94 7.29 -15.29
CA ARG A 134 -8.81 5.87 -14.97
C ARG A 134 -8.96 5.04 -16.24
#